data_AF-A0A1X7SLU2-F1
#
_entry.id   AF-A0A1X7SLU2-F1
#
_cell.length_a   1.000
_cell.length_b   1.000
_cell.length_c   1.000
_cell.angle_alpha   90.00
_cell.angle_beta   90.00
_cell.angle_gamma   90.00
#
_symmetry.space_group_name_H-M   'P 1'
#
loop_
_entity.id
_entity.type
_entity.pdbx_description
1 polymer ?
#
loop_
_entity_poly.entity_id
_entity_poly.type
_entity_poly.pdbx_seq_one_letter_code
_entity_poly.pdbx_strand_id
1 'polypeptide(L)'
;ELESVEKCTFTTDLWTAQHQNRGYISLTVHYVNEYFKLQSKCLQTQEVTTDHTSISIEAVLSSMLSSWNIRDKVCGATTDNASNMVNAIRILAGIQHFPCVAHTLQLSVKSGLNVSHVQRVLGRCRKLVEHFNKSSKQTYKLREKQEMLQLPKHRLIQECITHWGSTLHMIERLMEQQAAIAA
;
A
#
# COMPACT_ATOMS: atom_id res chain seq x y z
N GLU A 1 -18.29 -11.83 21.95
CA GLU A 1 -17.29 -12.58 21.14
C GLU A 1 -15.86 -12.26 21.53
N LEU A 2 -15.42 -11.00 21.53
CA LEU A 2 -14.06 -10.65 22.00
C LEU A 2 -13.82 -10.90 23.50
N GLU A 3 -14.88 -11.02 24.29
CA GLU A 3 -14.81 -11.32 25.73
C GLU A 3 -14.12 -12.66 26.01
N SER A 4 -14.41 -13.71 25.24
CA SER A 4 -13.83 -15.05 25.41
C SER A 4 -12.42 -15.20 24.81
N VAL A 5 -11.93 -14.18 24.11
CA VAL A 5 -10.58 -14.19 23.53
C VAL A 5 -9.57 -13.93 24.65
N GLU A 6 -8.63 -14.85 24.86
CA GLU A 6 -7.56 -14.69 25.85
C GLU A 6 -6.43 -13.78 25.36
N LYS A 7 -5.99 -13.99 24.11
CA LYS A 7 -4.95 -13.21 23.45
C LYS A 7 -5.31 -12.89 22.02
N CYS A 8 -4.93 -11.69 21.59
CA CYS A 8 -5.12 -11.21 20.24
C CYS A 8 -3.93 -10.37 19.76
N THR A 9 -3.90 -10.11 18.47
CA THR A 9 -3.05 -9.09 17.86
C THR A 9 -3.93 -8.10 17.12
N PHE A 10 -3.36 -7.01 16.65
CA PHE A 10 -4.06 -6.12 15.73
C PHE A 10 -3.19 -5.68 14.57
N THR A 11 -3.83 -5.33 13.46
CA THR A 11 -3.23 -4.51 12.41
C THR A 11 -3.80 -3.11 12.51
N THR A 12 -2.97 -2.12 12.23
CA THR A 12 -3.43 -0.74 12.11
C THR A 12 -2.75 -0.05 10.95
N ASP A 13 -3.52 0.81 10.29
CA ASP A 13 -3.08 1.61 9.16
C ASP A 13 -3.56 3.05 9.36
N LEU A 14 -2.64 4.00 9.18
CA LEU A 14 -2.91 5.44 9.21
C LEU A 14 -2.85 5.96 7.78
N TRP A 15 -3.99 6.35 7.23
CA TRP A 15 -4.12 6.71 5.84
C TRP A 15 -4.81 8.06 5.67
N THR A 16 -4.48 8.77 4.60
CA THR A 16 -5.07 10.07 4.28
C THR A 16 -6.13 9.91 3.19
N ALA A 17 -7.35 10.37 3.46
CA ALA A 17 -8.41 10.47 2.47
C ALA A 17 -8.07 11.60 1.48
N GLN A 18 -7.62 11.24 0.27
CA GLN A 18 -7.06 12.18 -0.72
C GLN A 18 -8.00 13.35 -1.07
N HIS A 19 -9.31 13.12 -1.13
CA HIS A 19 -10.28 14.15 -1.51
C HIS A 19 -10.62 15.13 -0.38
N GLN A 20 -10.39 14.75 0.87
CA GLN A 20 -10.76 15.56 2.04
C GLN A 20 -9.56 16.06 2.82
N ASN A 21 -8.34 15.58 2.50
CA ASN A 21 -7.11 15.83 3.23
C ASN A 21 -7.24 15.55 4.74
N ARG A 22 -7.95 14.47 5.09
CA ARG A 22 -8.21 14.03 6.46
C ARG A 22 -7.51 12.71 6.73
N GLY A 23 -6.83 12.62 7.87
CA GLY A 23 -6.18 11.40 8.33
C GLY A 23 -7.17 10.49 9.05
N TYR A 24 -7.09 9.19 8.80
CA TYR A 24 -7.89 8.18 9.47
C TYR A 24 -6.99 7.04 9.93
N ILE A 25 -7.30 6.49 11.09
CA ILE A 25 -6.65 5.28 11.59
C ILE A 25 -7.69 4.19 11.76
N SER A 26 -7.35 3.00 11.29
CA SER A 26 -8.18 1.80 11.41
C SER A 26 -7.53 0.80 12.35
N LEU A 27 -8.32 0.14 13.18
CA LEU A 27 -7.92 -0.94 14.07
C LEU A 27 -8.65 -2.22 13.67
N THR A 28 -7.90 -3.22 13.23
CA THR A 28 -8.42 -4.56 12.95
C THR A 28 -7.81 -5.56 13.90
N VAL A 29 -8.65 -6.24 14.68
CA VAL A 29 -8.19 -7.27 15.62
C VAL A 29 -8.08 -8.62 14.91
N HIS A 30 -7.10 -9.41 15.32
CA HIS A 30 -6.86 -10.77 14.85
C HIS A 30 -6.70 -11.71 16.05
N TYR A 31 -7.36 -12.86 15.99
CA TYR A 31 -7.27 -13.91 17.01
C TYR A 31 -7.65 -15.26 16.42
N VAL A 32 -7.31 -16.32 17.12
CA VAL A 32 -7.73 -17.69 16.78
C VAL A 32 -8.88 -18.07 17.70
N ASN A 33 -10.00 -18.52 17.14
CA ASN A 33 -11.14 -18.98 17.94
C ASN A 33 -10.99 -20.43 18.41
N GLU A 34 -11.97 -20.92 19.16
CA GLU A 34 -12.03 -22.29 19.70
C GLU A 34 -11.97 -23.40 18.63
N TYR A 35 -12.29 -23.08 17.37
CA TYR A 35 -12.24 -24.01 16.24
C TYR A 35 -10.91 -23.94 15.46
N PHE A 36 -9.87 -23.32 16.03
CA PHE A 36 -8.59 -23.07 15.37
C PHE A 36 -8.70 -22.27 14.06
N LYS A 37 -9.72 -21.41 13.94
CA LYS A 37 -9.90 -20.55 12.77
C LYS A 37 -9.46 -19.12 13.09
N LEU A 38 -8.57 -18.59 12.26
CA LEU A 38 -8.21 -17.18 12.28
C LEU A 38 -9.45 -16.32 12.04
N GLN A 39 -9.71 -15.41 12.97
CA GLN A 39 -10.72 -14.37 12.86
C GLN A 39 -10.01 -13.03 12.66
N SER A 40 -10.58 -12.20 11.78
CA SER A 40 -10.12 -10.84 11.53
C SER A 40 -11.33 -9.92 11.52
N LYS A 41 -11.36 -8.92 12.40
CA LYS A 41 -12.50 -8.00 12.53
C LYS A 41 -12.02 -6.55 12.61
N CYS A 42 -12.48 -5.72 11.68
CA CYS A 42 -12.29 -4.28 11.78
C CYS A 42 -13.19 -3.78 12.90
N LEU A 43 -12.58 -3.31 13.99
CA LEU A 43 -13.31 -2.87 15.17
C LEU A 43 -13.72 -1.40 15.04
N GLN A 44 -12.80 -0.57 14.58
CA GLN A 44 -13.02 0.86 14.54
C GLN A 44 -12.12 1.51 13.50
N THR A 45 -12.70 2.49 12.80
CA THR A 45 -11.97 3.49 12.03
C THR A 45 -12.34 4.83 12.62
N GLN A 46 -11.34 5.64 12.95
CA GLN A 46 -11.58 6.98 13.46
C GLN A 46 -10.72 8.00 12.73
N GLU A 47 -11.23 9.21 12.62
CA GLU A 47 -10.45 10.33 12.14
C GLU A 47 -9.37 10.70 13.16
N VAL A 48 -8.18 11.03 12.68
CA VAL A 48 -7.08 11.60 13.46
C VAL A 48 -6.95 13.06 13.06
N THR A 49 -7.49 13.96 13.90
CA THR A 49 -7.49 15.41 13.69
C THR A 49 -6.25 16.10 14.24
N THR A 50 -5.45 15.39 15.03
CA THR A 50 -4.20 15.87 15.62
C THR A 50 -3.01 15.60 14.69
N ASP A 51 -1.89 16.26 14.96
CA ASP A 51 -0.62 15.97 14.30
C ASP A 51 -0.31 14.46 14.34
N HIS A 52 0.19 13.91 13.24
CA HIS A 52 0.52 12.48 13.11
C HIS A 52 1.82 12.11 13.83
N THR A 53 2.00 12.60 15.06
CA THR A 53 3.13 12.27 15.92
C THR A 53 2.92 10.90 16.58
N SER A 54 4.03 10.25 16.96
CA SER A 54 3.97 8.95 17.66
C SER A 54 3.14 9.00 18.95
N ILE A 55 3.14 10.13 19.66
CA ILE A 55 2.40 10.33 20.92
C ILE A 55 0.90 10.41 20.64
N SER A 56 0.50 11.20 19.64
CA SER A 56 -0.90 11.34 19.25
C SER A 56 -1.48 10.02 18.74
N ILE A 57 -0.71 9.28 17.93
CA ILE A 57 -1.09 7.97 17.42
C ILE A 57 -1.23 6.97 18.57
N GLU A 58 -0.30 6.97 19.53
CA GLU A 58 -0.38 6.11 20.69
C GLU A 58 -1.65 6.38 21.51
N ALA A 59 -1.93 7.63 21.86
CA ALA A 59 -3.10 8.00 22.65
C ALA A 59 -4.41 7.55 21.98
N VAL A 60 -4.48 7.73 20.67
CA VAL A 60 -5.58 7.26 19.82
C VAL A 60 -5.72 5.74 19.90
N LEU A 61 -4.66 4.98 19.66
CA LEU A 61 -4.70 3.52 19.70
C LEU A 61 -5.02 3.01 21.11
N SER A 62 -4.45 3.60 22.15
CA SER A 62 -4.71 3.27 23.55
C SER A 62 -6.18 3.42 23.90
N SER A 63 -6.80 4.53 23.47
CA SER A 63 -8.24 4.76 23.60
C SER A 63 -9.07 3.70 22.88
N MET A 64 -8.73 3.38 21.62
CA MET A 64 -9.44 2.34 20.85
C MET A 64 -9.30 0.95 21.51
N LEU A 65 -8.11 0.57 21.97
CA LEU A 65 -7.93 -0.72 22.65
C LEU A 65 -8.71 -0.82 23.97
N SER A 66 -8.82 0.31 24.68
CA SER A 66 -9.55 0.40 25.95
C SER A 66 -11.06 0.38 25.75
N SER A 67 -11.58 1.09 24.73
CA SER A 67 -13.02 1.11 24.42
C SER A 67 -13.57 -0.27 24.05
N TRP A 68 -12.74 -1.10 23.43
CA TRP A 68 -13.07 -2.49 23.10
C TRP A 68 -12.71 -3.49 24.20
N ASN A 69 -12.17 -3.05 25.34
CA ASN A 69 -11.74 -3.88 26.46
C ASN A 69 -10.76 -5.01 26.06
N ILE A 70 -9.82 -4.68 25.16
CA ILE A 70 -8.82 -5.62 24.64
C ILE A 70 -7.37 -5.21 24.96
N ARG A 71 -7.14 -4.09 25.63
CA ARG A 71 -5.79 -3.56 25.91
C ARG A 71 -4.85 -4.61 26.51
N ASP A 72 -5.30 -5.37 27.50
CA ASP A 72 -4.50 -6.39 28.20
C ASP A 72 -4.42 -7.73 27.47
N LYS A 73 -5.26 -7.90 26.44
CA LYS A 73 -5.32 -9.10 25.59
C LYS A 73 -4.36 -9.01 24.41
N VAL A 74 -4.05 -7.81 23.95
CA VAL A 74 -3.16 -7.60 22.81
C VAL A 74 -1.73 -7.95 23.17
N CYS A 75 -1.12 -8.87 22.42
CA CYS A 75 0.30 -9.20 22.54
C CYS A 75 1.16 -8.70 21.37
N GLY A 76 0.54 -8.26 20.27
CA GLY A 76 1.29 -7.83 19.09
C GLY A 76 0.49 -6.91 18.17
N ALA A 77 1.23 -6.07 17.42
CA ALA A 77 0.68 -5.13 16.47
C ALA A 77 1.48 -5.13 15.16
N THR A 78 0.78 -5.13 14.03
CA THR A 78 1.38 -5.01 12.71
C THR A 78 1.03 -3.67 12.09
N THR A 79 2.03 -2.93 11.60
CA THR A 79 1.87 -1.61 10.98
C THR A 79 2.67 -1.49 9.69
N ASP A 80 2.48 -0.42 8.92
CA ASP A 80 3.14 -0.10 7.65
C ASP A 80 4.64 0.29 7.75
N ASN A 81 5.28 0.09 8.91
CA ASN A 81 6.67 0.47 9.21
C ASN A 81 6.96 1.98 9.23
N ALA A 82 5.96 2.87 9.13
CA ALA A 82 6.21 4.30 9.28
C ALA A 82 6.80 4.59 10.66
N SER A 83 7.85 5.43 10.74
CA SER A 83 8.59 5.67 11.98
C SER A 83 7.70 6.07 13.15
N ASN A 84 6.69 6.90 12.90
CA ASN A 84 5.75 7.34 13.94
C ASN A 84 4.83 6.21 14.40
N MET A 85 4.42 5.30 13.51
CA MET A 85 3.64 4.11 13.87
C MET A 85 4.48 3.15 14.72
N VAL A 86 5.72 2.86 14.31
CA VAL A 86 6.63 1.98 15.05
C VAL A 86 6.89 2.53 16.45
N ASN A 87 7.15 3.84 16.56
CA ASN A 87 7.36 4.50 17.83
C ASN A 87 6.09 4.50 18.69
N ALA A 88 4.91 4.74 18.12
CA ALA A 88 3.65 4.67 18.85
C ALA A 88 3.42 3.29 19.46
N ILE A 89 3.65 2.20 18.72
CA ILE A 89 3.55 0.83 19.25
C ILE A 89 4.59 0.58 20.36
N ARG A 90 5.81 1.12 20.25
CA ARG A 90 6.81 1.02 21.33
C ARG A 90 6.37 1.74 22.60
N ILE A 91 5.68 2.88 22.46
CA ILE A 91 5.11 3.63 23.60
C ILE A 91 3.95 2.85 24.23
N LEU A 92 3.14 2.14 23.43
CA LEU A 92 2.12 1.16 23.90
C LEU A 92 2.78 -0.09 24.52
N ALA A 93 3.53 0.10 25.61
CA ALA A 93 4.28 -0.94 26.31
C ALA A 93 3.50 -2.26 26.45
N GLY A 94 4.23 -3.38 26.35
CA GLY A 94 3.65 -4.74 26.41
C GLY A 94 3.16 -5.29 25.06
N ILE A 95 3.31 -4.55 23.96
CA ILE A 95 2.94 -4.99 22.61
C ILE A 95 4.19 -5.18 21.75
N GLN A 96 4.35 -6.37 21.17
CA GLN A 96 5.38 -6.62 20.18
C GLN A 96 5.01 -6.00 18.83
N HIS A 97 5.87 -5.15 18.28
CA HIS A 97 5.71 -4.66 16.92
C HIS A 97 6.16 -5.70 15.89
N PHE A 98 5.36 -5.88 14.85
CA PHE A 98 5.68 -6.67 13.66
C PHE A 98 5.63 -5.77 12.42
N PRO A 99 6.64 -5.81 11.56
CA PRO A 99 6.61 -5.03 10.34
C PRO A 99 5.64 -5.59 9.31
N CYS A 100 5.00 -4.72 8.53
CA CYS A 100 4.22 -5.17 7.38
C CYS A 100 5.17 -5.79 6.33
N VAL A 101 4.97 -7.08 6.05
CA VAL A 101 5.78 -7.81 5.06
C VAL A 101 5.63 -7.20 3.66
N ALA A 102 4.40 -6.82 3.27
CA ALA A 102 4.15 -6.21 1.98
C ALA A 102 4.87 -4.85 1.84
N HIS A 103 4.87 -4.02 2.89
CA HIS A 103 5.62 -2.77 2.89
C HIS A 103 7.13 -3.01 2.86
N THR A 104 7.61 -4.00 3.62
CA THR A 104 9.03 -4.37 3.65
C THR A 104 9.51 -4.82 2.27
N LEU A 105 8.74 -5.68 1.60
CA LEU A 105 9.03 -6.09 0.22
C LEU A 105 9.00 -4.89 -0.74
N GLN A 106 8.01 -4.00 -0.58
CA GLN A 106 7.92 -2.77 -1.37
C GLN A 106 9.18 -1.90 -1.23
N LEU A 107 9.77 -1.79 -0.03
CA LEU A 107 11.03 -1.07 0.18
C LEU A 107 12.19 -1.75 -0.56
N SER A 108 12.30 -3.07 -0.49
CA SER A 108 13.33 -3.83 -1.23
C SER A 108 13.19 -3.65 -2.74
N VAL A 109 11.98 -3.74 -3.28
CA VAL A 109 11.72 -3.51 -4.71
C VAL A 109 12.08 -2.08 -5.09
N LYS A 110 11.63 -1.06 -4.33
CA LYS A 110 12.00 0.33 -4.58
C LYS A 110 13.51 0.55 -4.58
N SER A 111 14.24 -0.09 -3.65
CA SER A 111 15.70 -0.04 -3.61
C SER A 111 16.32 -0.56 -4.91
N GLY A 112 15.87 -1.72 -5.40
CA GLY A 112 16.28 -2.26 -6.69
C GLY A 112 15.92 -1.37 -7.88
N LEU A 113 14.71 -0.80 -7.90
CA LEU A 113 14.29 0.13 -8.94
C LEU A 113 15.10 1.44 -8.93
N ASN A 114 15.64 1.85 -7.78
CA ASN A 114 16.45 3.07 -7.63
C ASN A 114 17.91 2.92 -8.09
N VAL A 115 18.35 1.72 -8.48
CA VAL A 115 19.67 1.52 -9.10
C VAL A 115 19.81 2.38 -10.35
N SER A 116 20.92 3.11 -10.51
CA SER A 116 21.07 4.16 -11.54
C SER A 116 20.82 3.67 -12.97
N HIS A 117 21.27 2.46 -13.30
CA HIS A 117 21.02 1.86 -14.61
C HIS A 117 19.54 1.53 -14.83
N VAL A 118 18.86 1.02 -13.80
CA VAL A 118 17.42 0.71 -13.82
C VAL A 118 16.61 2.00 -13.97
N GLN A 119 16.91 3.04 -13.17
CA GLN A 119 16.26 4.35 -13.27
C GLN A 119 16.40 4.99 -14.66
N ARG A 120 17.55 4.81 -15.32
CA ARG A 120 17.76 5.31 -16.68
C ARG A 120 16.82 4.64 -17.67
N VAL A 121 16.65 3.32 -17.59
CA VAL A 121 15.72 2.56 -18.45
C VAL A 121 14.29 2.94 -18.13
N LEU A 122 13.89 2.93 -16.85
CA LEU A 122 12.55 3.32 -16.42
C LEU A 122 12.20 4.75 -16.84
N GLY A 123 13.15 5.68 -16.78
CA GLY A 123 12.98 7.04 -17.25
C GLY A 123 12.65 7.12 -18.75
N ARG A 124 13.22 6.24 -19.58
CA ARG A 124 12.89 6.14 -21.00
C ARG A 124 11.51 5.53 -21.20
N CYS A 125 11.19 4.46 -20.46
CA CYS A 125 9.86 3.83 -20.47
C CYS A 125 8.76 4.84 -20.12
N ARG A 126 8.94 5.61 -19.04
CA ARG A 126 8.00 6.67 -18.62
C ARG A 126 7.78 7.70 -19.72
N LYS A 127 8.84 8.23 -20.33
CA LYS A 127 8.76 9.21 -21.42
C LYS A 127 8.04 8.66 -22.65
N LEU A 128 8.24 7.39 -22.95
CA LEU A 128 7.59 6.71 -24.06
C LEU A 128 6.08 6.57 -23.81
N VAL A 129 5.68 6.09 -22.63
CA VAL A 129 4.27 6.00 -22.24
C VAL A 129 3.62 7.37 -22.26
N GLU A 130 4.27 8.37 -21.66
CA GLU A 130 3.80 9.76 -21.64
C GLU A 130 3.58 10.31 -23.05
N HIS A 131 4.50 10.02 -23.99
CA HIS A 131 4.37 10.46 -25.38
C HIS A 131 3.05 10.00 -26.03
N PHE A 132 2.66 8.74 -25.82
CA PHE A 132 1.43 8.19 -26.41
C PHE A 132 0.17 8.57 -25.64
N ASN A 133 0.27 8.73 -24.33
CA ASN A 133 -0.88 9.04 -23.46
C ASN A 133 -1.23 10.54 -23.43
N LYS A 134 -0.28 11.44 -23.69
CA LYS A 134 -0.52 12.90 -23.63
C LYS A 134 -1.37 13.46 -24.77
N SER A 135 -1.56 12.73 -25.87
CA SER A 135 -2.25 13.23 -27.07
C SER A 135 -3.09 12.15 -27.73
N SER A 136 -4.35 12.49 -28.00
CA SER A 136 -5.28 11.67 -28.78
C SER A 136 -4.71 11.26 -30.15
N LYS A 137 -3.94 12.16 -30.80
CA LYS A 137 -3.28 11.89 -32.08
C LYS A 137 -2.27 10.75 -31.98
N GLN A 138 -1.44 10.73 -30.93
CA GLN A 138 -0.45 9.67 -30.75
C GLN A 138 -1.10 8.36 -30.33
N THR A 139 -2.12 8.42 -29.47
CA THR A 139 -2.94 7.25 -29.14
C THR A 139 -3.56 6.63 -30.39
N TYR A 140 -4.09 7.45 -31.31
CA TYR A 140 -4.67 6.96 -32.57
C TYR A 140 -3.63 6.30 -33.47
N LYS A 141 -2.45 6.92 -33.63
CA LYS A 141 -1.35 6.33 -34.42
C LYS A 141 -0.92 4.97 -33.87
N LEU A 142 -0.79 4.86 -32.55
CA LEU A 142 -0.47 3.57 -31.92
C LEU A 142 -1.54 2.52 -32.25
N ARG A 143 -2.81 2.90 -32.16
CA ARG A 143 -3.94 2.01 -32.49
C ARG A 143 -3.94 1.57 -33.95
N GLU A 144 -3.63 2.47 -34.86
CA GLU A 144 -3.51 2.17 -36.29
C GLU A 144 -2.39 1.13 -36.54
N LYS A 145 -1.23 1.29 -35.90
CA LYS A 145 -0.12 0.33 -35.98
C LYS A 145 -0.46 -1.01 -35.34
N GLN A 146 -1.16 -1.00 -34.19
CA GLN A 146 -1.69 -2.22 -33.57
C GLN A 146 -2.63 -2.96 -34.52
N GLU A 147 -3.50 -2.25 -35.22
CA GLU A 147 -4.44 -2.82 -36.20
C GLU A 147 -3.71 -3.45 -37.40
N MET A 148 -2.76 -2.72 -38.00
CA MET A 148 -1.97 -3.23 -39.14
C MET A 148 -1.20 -4.50 -38.78
N LEU A 149 -0.66 -4.57 -37.56
CA LEU A 149 0.13 -5.69 -37.06
C LEU A 149 -0.71 -6.79 -36.39
N GLN A 150 -2.05 -6.65 -36.37
CA GLN A 150 -2.98 -7.58 -35.73
C GLN A 150 -2.69 -7.82 -34.23
N LEU A 151 -2.22 -6.78 -33.54
CA LEU A 151 -1.93 -6.81 -32.11
C LEU A 151 -3.14 -6.40 -31.26
N PRO A 152 -3.18 -6.79 -29.98
CA PRO A 152 -4.16 -6.27 -29.03
C PRO A 152 -4.09 -4.74 -28.94
N LYS A 153 -5.25 -4.07 -29.00
CA LYS A 153 -5.36 -2.59 -29.05
C LYS A 153 -5.29 -1.95 -27.66
N HIS A 154 -4.34 -2.39 -26.86
CA HIS A 154 -4.20 -1.93 -25.47
C HIS A 154 -3.52 -0.57 -25.39
N ARG A 155 -3.99 0.27 -24.47
CA ARG A 155 -3.30 1.51 -24.12
C ARG A 155 -2.04 1.21 -23.31
N LEU A 156 -1.07 2.11 -23.39
CA LEU A 156 0.13 2.04 -22.57
C LEU A 156 -0.19 2.40 -21.12
N ILE A 157 0.38 1.65 -20.18
CA ILE A 157 0.10 1.78 -18.74
C ILE A 157 1.07 2.79 -18.14
N GLN A 158 0.53 3.83 -17.50
CA GLN A 158 1.32 4.80 -16.75
C GLN A 158 1.75 4.20 -15.40
N GLU A 159 3.02 4.37 -15.06
CA GLU A 159 3.54 3.98 -13.74
C GLU A 159 2.94 4.85 -12.61
N CYS A 160 2.59 4.19 -11.50
CA CYS A 160 2.18 4.80 -10.25
C CYS A 160 3.25 4.49 -9.18
N ILE A 161 4.10 5.46 -8.87
CA ILE A 161 5.31 5.28 -8.06
C ILE A 161 5.04 4.72 -6.65
N THR A 162 3.83 4.93 -6.12
CA THR A 162 3.44 4.42 -4.80
C THR A 162 3.20 2.91 -4.78
N HIS A 163 2.95 2.28 -5.94
CA HIS A 163 2.66 0.85 -6.07
C HIS A 163 3.60 0.17 -7.07
N TRP A 164 4.53 -0.64 -6.59
CA TRP A 164 5.55 -1.33 -7.40
C TRP A 164 5.00 -2.18 -8.54
N GLY A 165 3.83 -2.81 -8.36
CA GLY A 165 3.20 -3.58 -9.43
C GLY A 165 2.93 -2.73 -10.68
N SER A 166 2.79 -1.42 -10.55
CA SER A 166 2.58 -0.53 -11.71
C SER A 166 3.82 -0.41 -12.61
N THR A 167 5.03 -0.46 -12.05
CA THR A 167 6.28 -0.46 -12.81
C THR A 167 6.38 -1.71 -13.66
N LEU A 168 6.06 -2.88 -13.08
CA LEU A 168 6.03 -4.15 -13.78
C LEU A 168 5.00 -4.12 -14.92
N HIS A 169 3.76 -3.73 -14.63
CA HIS A 169 2.70 -3.66 -15.65
C HIS A 169 3.03 -2.68 -16.78
N MET A 170 3.70 -1.55 -16.50
CA MET A 170 4.17 -0.63 -17.52
C MET A 170 5.18 -1.32 -18.45
N ILE A 171 6.18 -2.02 -17.89
CA ILE A 171 7.20 -2.71 -18.67
C ILE A 171 6.57 -3.83 -19.51
N GLU A 172 5.74 -4.67 -18.91
CA GLU A 172 5.04 -5.76 -19.60
C GLU A 172 4.20 -5.24 -20.76
N ARG A 173 3.45 -4.14 -20.54
CA ARG A 173 2.66 -3.50 -21.60
C ARG A 173 3.54 -2.96 -22.72
N LEU A 174 4.68 -2.35 -22.40
CA LEU A 174 5.62 -1.85 -23.40
C LEU A 174 6.24 -2.99 -24.21
N MET A 175 6.53 -4.13 -23.59
CA MET A 175 7.05 -5.31 -24.26
C MET A 175 5.99 -5.94 -25.18
N GLU A 176 4.75 -6.09 -24.69
CA GLU A 176 3.62 -6.58 -25.49
C GLU A 176 3.39 -5.71 -26.75
N GLN A 177 3.56 -4.39 -26.61
CA GLN A 177 3.28 -3.42 -27.65
C GLN A 177 4.52 -2.97 -28.44
N GLN A 178 5.66 -3.62 -28.23
CA GLN A 178 6.96 -3.20 -28.77
C GLN A 178 6.92 -3.01 -30.29
N ALA A 179 6.34 -3.97 -31.02
CA ALA A 179 6.28 -3.94 -32.48
C ALA A 179 5.45 -2.75 -33.01
N ALA A 180 4.31 -2.44 -32.40
CA ALA A 180 3.50 -1.26 -32.77
C ALA A 180 4.15 0.07 -32.36
N ILE A 181 4.90 0.07 -31.26
CA ILE A 181 5.63 1.27 -30.80
C ILE A 181 6.80 1.61 -31.75
N ALA A 182 7.46 0.59 -32.30
CA ALA A 182 8.64 0.76 -33.14
C ALA A 182 8.33 1.02 -34.62
N ALA A 183 7.08 0.82 -35.06
CA ALA A 183 6.62 0.89 -36.45
C ALA A 183 6.08 2.27 -36.87
#